data_AF-A0A2M7Y2R8-F1
#
_entry.id   AF-A0A2M7Y2R8-F1
#
_cell.length_a   1.000
_cell.length_b   1.000
_cell.length_c   1.000
_cell.angle_alpha   90.00
_cell.angle_beta   90.00
_cell.angle_gamma   90.00
#
_symmetry.space_group_name_H-M   'P 1'
#
loop_
_entity.id
_entity.type
_entity.pdbx_description
1 polymer ?
#
loop_
_entity_poly.entity_id
_entity_poly.type
_entity_poly.pdbx_seq_one_letter_code
_entity_poly.pdbx_strand_id
1 'polypeptide(L)'
;MTFGFRVPGLWFAMAVLLAACGTQPARPPAQRTAVPPGSALPGPASPPRGGYYLDDGPGENPPADPDAIADARPVAEPLHRYANNPYVVFGREYVPRRALAPYREQGLASWYGRRFHGQPTSSGEPYDMYAMTAAHPTLPIPSYARVSDPASGRSVVVRINDRGPFHADRLIDLSWAAAYRLGYAARGSAPVVVESILPEGAAAVRTAPGAGADPIAELLGRLEADAHTVPAQAGAERIFLQLGAFVSRDNAESFRARIALALPGESGRLELNAGEGIFRLRLGPYADAGEAGRAAQRIAEAFGVRPLAVRR
;
A
#
# COMPACT_ATOMS: atom_id res chain seq x y z
N MET A 1 36.26 -59.01 -18.48
CA MET A 1 36.55 -60.23 -19.26
C MET A 1 35.21 -60.92 -19.52
N THR A 2 34.66 -60.77 -20.73
CA THR A 2 34.56 -61.82 -21.78
C THR A 2 33.46 -62.85 -21.48
N PHE A 3 32.61 -63.32 -22.39
CA PHE A 3 32.32 -63.08 -23.80
C PHE A 3 31.01 -63.87 -24.06
N GLY A 4 30.15 -63.41 -24.97
CA GLY A 4 29.00 -64.17 -25.45
C GLY A 4 28.85 -63.97 -26.96
N PHE A 5 29.56 -64.77 -27.74
CA PHE A 5 29.52 -64.82 -29.21
C PHE A 5 28.27 -65.58 -29.70
N ARG A 6 27.60 -65.07 -30.74
CA ARG A 6 26.83 -65.88 -31.69
C ARG A 6 26.96 -65.31 -33.12
N VAL A 7 27.06 -66.26 -34.03
CA VAL A 7 27.51 -66.27 -35.44
C VAL A 7 26.39 -65.80 -36.40
N PRO A 8 26.70 -65.39 -37.65
CA PRO A 8 25.84 -64.56 -38.49
C PRO A 8 24.95 -65.35 -39.45
N GLY A 9 23.94 -64.66 -40.01
CA GLY A 9 23.10 -65.15 -41.09
C GLY A 9 22.68 -63.99 -41.99
N LEU A 10 23.26 -63.97 -43.18
CA LEU A 10 23.11 -63.00 -44.25
C LEU A 10 21.84 -63.31 -45.07
N TRP A 11 20.93 -62.35 -45.27
CA TRP A 11 20.00 -62.37 -46.42
C TRP A 11 19.88 -60.96 -47.01
N PHE A 12 20.24 -60.89 -48.29
CA PHE A 12 20.20 -59.76 -49.21
C PHE A 12 18.75 -59.44 -49.62
N ALA A 13 18.43 -58.15 -49.86
CA ALA A 13 18.11 -57.62 -51.20
C ALA A 13 17.19 -56.37 -51.20
N MET A 14 17.75 -55.28 -51.76
CA MET A 14 17.17 -54.35 -52.77
C MET A 14 15.89 -53.56 -52.40
N ALA A 15 15.97 -52.27 -52.01
CA ALA A 15 16.24 -51.05 -52.80
C ALA A 15 15.12 -50.63 -53.79
N VAL A 16 14.39 -49.56 -53.45
CA VAL A 16 13.82 -48.58 -54.39
C VAL A 16 13.78 -47.20 -53.72
N LEU A 17 14.49 -46.24 -54.32
CA LEU A 17 14.38 -44.80 -54.10
C LEU A 17 13.22 -44.25 -54.94
N LEU A 18 12.33 -43.45 -54.35
CA LEU A 18 11.46 -42.54 -55.11
C LEU A 18 11.26 -41.23 -54.33
N ALA A 19 11.79 -40.17 -54.91
CA ALA A 19 11.44 -38.79 -54.61
C ALA A 19 10.04 -38.50 -55.16
N ALA A 20 9.21 -37.81 -54.38
CA ALA A 20 7.95 -37.25 -54.85
C ALA A 20 7.79 -35.82 -54.32
N CYS A 21 7.82 -34.87 -55.25
CA CYS A 21 7.43 -33.48 -55.05
C CYS A 21 5.93 -33.40 -54.76
N GLY A 22 5.55 -32.68 -53.70
CA GLY A 22 4.15 -32.41 -53.36
C GLY A 22 3.91 -30.91 -53.22
N THR A 23 3.32 -30.33 -54.27
CA THR A 23 2.82 -28.95 -54.37
C THR A 23 1.61 -28.74 -53.45
N GLN A 24 1.65 -27.74 -52.57
CA GLN A 24 0.50 -27.39 -51.71
C GLN A 24 -0.55 -26.58 -52.50
N PRO A 25 -1.85 -26.94 -52.43
CA PRO A 25 -2.92 -26.15 -53.04
C PRO A 25 -3.23 -24.88 -52.23
N ALA A 26 -3.52 -23.79 -52.93
CA ALA A 26 -3.90 -22.51 -52.35
C ALA A 26 -5.22 -22.61 -51.57
N ARG A 27 -5.19 -22.18 -50.31
CA ARG A 27 -6.36 -22.11 -49.42
C ARG A 27 -7.30 -20.99 -49.88
N PRO A 28 -8.62 -21.26 -50.06
CA PRO A 28 -9.57 -20.20 -50.40
C PRO A 28 -9.71 -19.19 -49.25
N PRO A 29 -10.01 -17.91 -49.54
CA PRO A 29 -10.17 -16.89 -48.51
C PRO A 29 -11.36 -17.25 -47.61
N ALA A 30 -11.11 -17.27 -46.30
CA ALA A 30 -12.15 -17.51 -45.30
C ALA A 30 -13.22 -16.41 -45.40
N GLN A 31 -14.47 -16.83 -45.62
CA GLN A 31 -15.65 -15.97 -45.51
C GLN A 31 -15.70 -15.37 -44.10
N ARG A 32 -15.73 -14.03 -44.03
CA ARG A 32 -16.00 -13.31 -42.79
C ARG A 32 -17.47 -13.54 -42.42
N THR A 33 -17.72 -14.42 -41.47
CA THR A 33 -18.96 -14.40 -40.70
C THR A 33 -18.96 -13.12 -39.86
N ALA A 34 -19.98 -12.27 -40.06
CA ALA A 34 -20.20 -11.08 -39.25
C ALA A 34 -20.53 -11.50 -37.82
N VAL A 35 -19.71 -11.05 -36.86
CA VAL A 35 -19.95 -11.20 -35.42
C VAL A 35 -20.98 -10.13 -34.99
N PRO A 36 -22.01 -10.48 -34.22
CA PRO A 36 -22.98 -9.50 -33.72
C PRO A 36 -22.29 -8.46 -32.81
N PRO A 37 -22.74 -7.19 -32.79
CA PRO A 37 -22.11 -6.15 -32.00
C PRO A 37 -22.45 -6.37 -30.52
N GLY A 38 -21.52 -6.93 -29.76
CA GLY A 38 -21.72 -7.12 -28.32
C GLY A 38 -20.94 -8.27 -27.72
N SER A 39 -19.62 -8.31 -27.92
CA SER A 39 -18.72 -9.08 -27.05
C SER A 39 -17.33 -8.47 -27.16
N ALA A 40 -17.07 -7.44 -26.34
CA ALA A 40 -15.71 -6.95 -26.19
C ALA A 40 -14.85 -8.07 -25.60
N LEU A 41 -13.83 -8.49 -26.34
CA LEU A 41 -12.74 -9.29 -25.80
C LEU A 41 -12.16 -8.53 -24.59
N PRO A 42 -11.85 -9.20 -23.47
CA PRO A 42 -11.11 -8.54 -22.41
C PRO A 42 -9.79 -8.05 -23.00
N GLY A 43 -9.59 -6.73 -22.97
CA GLY A 43 -8.33 -6.13 -23.37
C GLY A 43 -7.18 -6.69 -22.54
N PRO A 44 -5.92 -6.53 -22.97
CA PRO A 44 -4.77 -6.98 -22.21
C PRO A 44 -4.89 -6.43 -20.78
N ALA A 45 -4.89 -7.34 -19.80
CA ALA A 45 -4.95 -6.99 -18.39
C ALA A 45 -3.85 -5.97 -18.10
N SER A 46 -4.22 -4.86 -17.46
CA SER A 46 -3.23 -3.89 -16.96
C SER A 46 -2.24 -4.62 -16.06
N PRO A 47 -0.94 -4.32 -16.14
CA PRO A 47 0.04 -4.93 -15.23
C PRO A 47 -0.38 -4.64 -13.78
N PRO A 48 -0.13 -5.56 -12.84
CA PRO A 48 -0.52 -5.36 -11.45
C PRO A 48 0.15 -4.07 -10.94
N ARG A 49 -0.66 -3.05 -10.65
CA ARG A 49 -0.21 -1.81 -10.01
C ARG A 49 0.03 -2.12 -8.52
N GLY A 50 1.14 -2.80 -8.25
CA GLY A 50 1.49 -3.32 -6.94
C GLY A 50 2.97 -3.68 -6.83
N GLY A 51 3.84 -2.97 -7.55
CA GLY A 51 5.27 -3.29 -7.71
C GLY A 51 6.12 -3.27 -6.44
N TYR A 52 5.52 -3.15 -5.26
CA TYR A 52 6.22 -3.24 -3.98
C TYR A 52 6.41 -4.68 -3.48
N TYR A 53 5.76 -5.68 -4.08
CA TYR A 53 5.64 -7.02 -3.48
C TYR A 53 6.30 -8.17 -4.24
N LEU A 54 6.73 -7.96 -5.48
CA LEU A 54 7.27 -9.06 -6.30
C LEU A 54 8.59 -9.60 -5.73
N ASP A 55 9.36 -8.75 -5.04
CA ASP A 55 10.61 -9.10 -4.36
C ASP A 55 10.51 -8.98 -2.82
N ASP A 56 9.30 -8.80 -2.28
CA ASP A 56 9.05 -8.57 -0.85
C ASP A 56 8.33 -9.77 -0.22
N GLY A 57 8.58 -10.04 1.05
CA GLY A 57 8.13 -11.26 1.72
C GLY A 57 8.73 -11.42 3.11
N PRO A 58 8.48 -12.56 3.78
CA PRO A 58 8.95 -12.77 5.15
C PRO A 58 10.46 -12.58 5.22
N GLY A 59 10.94 -11.86 6.23
CA GLY A 59 12.35 -11.61 6.59
C GLY A 59 13.30 -12.81 6.49
N GLU A 60 14.56 -12.61 6.87
CA GLU A 60 15.52 -13.73 6.96
C GLU A 60 15.08 -14.79 7.98
N ASN A 61 14.26 -14.42 8.97
CA ASN A 61 13.82 -15.30 10.05
C ASN A 61 12.29 -15.22 10.25
N PRO A 62 11.47 -15.83 9.36
CA PRO A 62 10.04 -15.96 9.62
C PRO A 62 9.74 -16.85 10.82
N PRO A 63 8.57 -16.69 11.46
CA PRO A 63 8.00 -17.69 12.34
C PRO A 63 7.97 -19.06 11.67
N ALA A 64 8.26 -20.11 12.44
CA ALA A 64 8.31 -21.49 11.94
C ALA A 64 6.98 -21.95 11.32
N ASP A 65 5.85 -21.46 11.86
CA ASP A 65 4.52 -21.70 11.34
C ASP A 65 3.70 -20.38 11.31
N PRO A 66 3.67 -19.67 10.17
CA PRO A 66 2.86 -18.47 10.01
C PRO A 66 1.35 -18.71 10.07
N ASP A 67 0.89 -19.94 9.82
CA ASP A 67 -0.54 -20.30 9.93
C ASP A 67 -0.99 -20.41 11.41
N ALA A 68 -0.06 -20.71 12.32
CA ALA A 68 -0.31 -20.74 13.77
C ALA A 68 -0.36 -19.36 14.44
N ILE A 69 -0.04 -18.27 13.72
CA ILE A 69 -0.12 -16.91 14.27
C ILE A 69 -1.58 -16.60 14.61
N ALA A 70 -1.88 -16.40 15.89
CA ALA A 70 -3.22 -16.12 16.36
C ALA A 70 -3.70 -14.73 15.93
N ASP A 71 -5.00 -14.61 15.67
CA ASP A 71 -5.70 -13.34 15.46
C ASP A 71 -5.48 -12.34 16.60
N ALA A 72 -5.55 -11.04 16.28
CA ALA A 72 -5.54 -10.00 17.30
C ALA A 72 -6.74 -10.19 18.24
N ARG A 73 -6.49 -10.16 19.55
CA ARG A 73 -7.55 -10.25 20.56
C ARG A 73 -8.14 -8.87 20.82
N PRO A 74 -9.44 -8.64 20.52
CA PRO A 74 -10.09 -7.36 20.81
C PRO A 74 -10.14 -7.11 22.32
N VAL A 75 -9.62 -5.97 22.76
CA VAL A 75 -9.69 -5.52 24.15
C VAL A 75 -10.15 -4.07 24.20
N ALA A 76 -10.88 -3.70 25.26
CA ALA A 76 -11.28 -2.32 25.50
C ALA A 76 -10.11 -1.54 26.07
N GLU A 77 -9.58 -0.60 25.29
CA GLU A 77 -8.40 0.20 25.62
C GLU A 77 -8.64 1.67 25.29
N PRO A 78 -7.99 2.60 26.01
CA PRO A 78 -8.10 4.01 25.71
C PRO A 78 -7.62 4.33 24.29
N LEU A 79 -8.38 5.17 23.57
CA LEU A 79 -7.96 5.67 22.27
C LEU A 79 -6.68 6.53 22.39
N HIS A 80 -5.78 6.39 21.42
CA HIS A 80 -4.54 7.15 21.37
C HIS A 80 -4.85 8.65 21.25
N ARG A 81 -4.26 9.45 22.14
CA ARG A 81 -4.59 10.87 22.31
C ARG A 81 -4.35 11.70 21.03
N TYR A 82 -3.28 11.40 20.29
CA TYR A 82 -2.84 12.22 19.16
C TYR A 82 -3.00 11.55 17.80
N ALA A 83 -2.94 10.21 17.73
CA ALA A 83 -3.03 9.51 16.44
C ALA A 83 -4.40 9.65 15.76
N ASN A 84 -5.44 10.00 16.54
CA ASN A 84 -6.80 10.26 16.08
C ASN A 84 -7.06 11.75 15.78
N ASN A 85 -6.00 12.57 15.68
CA ASN A 85 -6.13 13.95 15.20
C ASN A 85 -6.21 14.03 13.67
N PRO A 86 -6.90 15.04 13.13
CA PRO A 86 -6.90 15.32 11.71
C PRO A 86 -5.49 15.53 11.16
N TYR A 87 -5.32 15.20 9.89
CA TYR A 87 -4.07 15.40 9.17
C TYR A 87 -4.35 15.56 7.67
N VAL A 88 -3.35 16.07 6.95
CA VAL A 88 -3.39 16.22 5.50
C VAL A 88 -2.20 15.47 4.91
N VAL A 89 -2.43 14.67 3.88
CA VAL A 89 -1.38 13.96 3.14
C VAL A 89 -1.63 14.15 1.65
N PHE A 90 -0.62 14.62 0.92
CA PHE A 90 -0.70 14.95 -0.51
C PHE A 90 -1.90 15.84 -0.88
N GLY A 91 -2.23 16.80 -0.01
CA GLY A 91 -3.38 17.71 -0.18
C GLY A 91 -4.74 17.09 0.13
N ARG A 92 -4.81 15.79 0.46
CA ARG A 92 -6.04 15.12 0.89
C ARG A 92 -6.18 15.20 2.41
N GLU A 93 -7.36 15.61 2.85
CA GLU A 93 -7.74 15.71 4.25
C GLU A 93 -8.21 14.37 4.82
N TYR A 94 -7.84 14.11 6.06
CA TYR A 94 -8.25 12.93 6.79
C TYR A 94 -8.71 13.32 8.19
N VAL A 95 -9.91 12.87 8.55
CA VAL A 95 -10.51 13.07 9.88
C VAL A 95 -10.74 11.70 10.51
N PRO A 96 -9.80 11.19 11.32
CA PRO A 96 -9.99 9.94 12.03
C PRO A 96 -11.18 9.98 12.99
N ARG A 97 -11.86 8.84 13.12
CA ARG A 97 -12.92 8.66 14.11
C ARG A 97 -12.32 8.73 15.51
N ARG A 98 -12.95 9.48 16.40
CA ARG A 98 -12.56 9.67 17.81
C ARG A 98 -13.43 8.89 18.80
N ALA A 99 -14.14 7.90 18.29
CA ALA A 99 -14.95 6.98 19.08
C ALA A 99 -15.04 5.64 18.35
N LEU A 100 -15.10 4.56 19.12
CA LEU A 100 -15.41 3.24 18.59
C LEU A 100 -16.89 3.20 18.20
N ALA A 101 -17.18 2.81 16.97
CA ALA A 101 -18.53 2.71 16.43
C ALA A 101 -18.60 1.60 15.38
N PRO A 102 -19.79 1.07 15.09
CA PRO A 102 -19.98 0.17 13.96
C PRO A 102 -19.45 0.79 12.67
N TYR A 103 -18.68 0.01 11.94
CA TYR A 103 -18.08 0.38 10.66
C TYR A 103 -18.06 -0.85 9.78
N ARG A 104 -18.41 -0.66 8.52
CA ARG A 104 -18.33 -1.69 7.49
C ARG A 104 -18.07 -1.04 6.14
N GLU A 105 -17.00 -1.44 5.48
CA GLU A 105 -16.65 -0.94 4.16
C GLU A 105 -16.00 -2.04 3.32
N GLN A 106 -16.24 -1.99 2.01
CA GLN A 106 -15.58 -2.87 1.04
C GLN A 106 -14.58 -2.05 0.23
N GLY A 107 -13.40 -2.60 0.00
CA GLY A 107 -12.37 -1.94 -0.77
C GLY A 107 -11.15 -2.83 -1.02
N LEU A 108 -10.09 -2.24 -1.55
CA LEU A 108 -8.86 -2.98 -1.85
C LEU A 108 -7.95 -3.00 -0.61
N ALA A 109 -7.56 -4.19 -0.17
CA ALA A 109 -6.49 -4.38 0.78
C ALA A 109 -5.14 -4.55 0.09
N SER A 110 -4.08 -4.10 0.76
CA SER A 110 -2.71 -4.48 0.45
C SER A 110 -1.97 -4.85 1.73
N TRP A 111 -0.63 -4.90 1.73
CA TRP A 111 0.14 -5.12 2.95
C TRP A 111 1.45 -4.29 2.98
N TYR A 112 2.07 -4.09 4.14
CA TYR A 112 3.36 -3.38 4.22
C TYR A 112 4.55 -4.32 4.17
N GLY A 113 5.48 -4.02 3.27
CA GLY A 113 6.72 -4.74 3.00
C GLY A 113 7.70 -4.90 4.18
N ARG A 114 8.64 -5.84 4.06
CA ARG A 114 9.67 -6.14 5.07
C ARG A 114 10.48 -4.92 5.49
N ARG A 115 10.78 -4.01 4.56
CA ARG A 115 11.59 -2.80 4.84
C ARG A 115 10.96 -1.85 5.87
N PHE A 116 9.66 -1.99 6.12
CA PHE A 116 8.96 -1.24 7.15
C PHE A 116 9.13 -1.87 8.54
N HIS A 117 9.55 -3.13 8.63
CA HIS A 117 9.67 -3.83 9.92
C HIS A 117 10.58 -3.05 10.87
N GLY A 118 10.11 -2.84 12.11
CA GLY A 118 10.78 -2.04 13.13
C GLY A 118 10.61 -0.52 12.98
N GLN A 119 10.01 -0.01 11.90
CA GLN A 119 9.71 1.41 11.76
C GLN A 119 8.53 1.83 12.65
N PRO A 120 8.48 3.08 13.11
CA PRO A 120 7.38 3.56 13.94
C PRO A 120 6.06 3.58 13.15
N THR A 121 4.99 3.13 13.79
CA THR A 121 3.61 3.36 13.34
C THR A 121 3.04 4.65 13.92
N SER A 122 1.84 5.03 13.51
CA SER A 122 1.11 6.19 14.04
C SER A 122 0.68 6.03 15.50
N SER A 123 0.63 4.81 16.05
CA SER A 123 0.49 4.58 17.49
C SER A 123 1.79 4.78 18.28
N GLY A 124 2.93 4.92 17.59
CA GLY A 124 4.27 4.93 18.18
C GLY A 124 4.87 3.53 18.40
N GLU A 125 4.09 2.47 18.21
CA GLU A 125 4.58 1.08 18.27
C GLU A 125 5.49 0.80 17.05
N PRO A 126 6.58 0.03 17.18
CA PRO A 126 7.32 -0.47 16.03
C PRO A 126 6.45 -1.43 15.21
N TYR A 127 6.47 -1.31 13.88
CA TYR A 127 5.76 -2.23 12.99
C TYR A 127 6.39 -3.63 13.04
N ASP A 128 5.61 -4.60 13.50
CA ASP A 128 5.93 -6.00 13.41
C ASP A 128 5.16 -6.64 12.24
N MET A 129 5.88 -7.13 11.23
CA MET A 129 5.27 -7.76 10.06
C MET A 129 4.61 -9.12 10.38
N TYR A 130 4.96 -9.71 11.52
CA TYR A 130 4.42 -10.96 12.02
C TYR A 130 3.30 -10.79 13.05
N ALA A 131 3.00 -9.55 13.46
CA ALA A 131 1.85 -9.24 14.30
C ALA A 131 0.56 -9.13 13.47
N MET A 132 -0.61 -9.35 14.08
CA MET A 132 -1.91 -9.17 13.43
C MET A 132 -2.37 -7.72 13.50
N THR A 133 -1.71 -6.84 12.75
CA THR A 133 -1.96 -5.40 12.73
C THR A 133 -2.33 -4.89 11.34
N ALA A 134 -2.87 -3.68 11.27
CA ALA A 134 -3.18 -3.00 10.02
C ALA A 134 -3.12 -1.48 10.17
N ALA A 135 -2.91 -0.79 9.04
CA ALA A 135 -3.15 0.64 8.92
C ALA A 135 -4.50 0.92 8.27
N HIS A 136 -5.20 1.90 8.81
CA HIS A 136 -6.43 2.43 8.20
C HIS A 136 -6.43 3.97 8.27
N PRO A 137 -6.94 4.68 7.23
CA PRO A 137 -6.89 6.14 7.20
C PRO A 137 -7.70 6.79 8.34
N THR A 138 -8.86 6.22 8.68
CA THR A 138 -9.81 6.88 9.60
C THR A 138 -10.36 6.04 10.76
N LEU A 139 -10.06 4.74 10.86
CA LEU A 139 -10.52 3.94 12.00
C LEU A 139 -9.74 4.39 13.26
N PRO A 140 -10.35 4.38 14.45
CA PRO A 140 -9.66 4.82 15.65
C PRO A 140 -8.38 4.01 15.90
N ILE A 141 -7.36 4.64 16.45
CA ILE A 141 -6.17 3.96 16.97
C ILE A 141 -6.22 4.03 18.50
N PRO A 142 -6.04 2.90 19.20
CA PRO A 142 -6.22 1.56 18.67
C PRO A 142 -7.72 1.26 18.41
N SER A 143 -7.99 0.32 17.50
CA SER A 143 -9.29 -0.35 17.36
C SER A 143 -9.07 -1.73 16.72
N TYR A 144 -10.14 -2.50 16.59
CA TYR A 144 -10.07 -3.85 16.04
C TYR A 144 -11.00 -3.98 14.84
N ALA A 145 -10.58 -4.75 13.85
CA ALA A 145 -11.40 -5.03 12.69
C ALA A 145 -11.28 -6.50 12.26
N ARG A 146 -12.40 -7.07 11.85
CA ARG A 146 -12.43 -8.28 11.04
C ARG A 146 -12.21 -7.86 9.59
N VAL A 147 -11.26 -8.51 8.93
CA VAL A 147 -10.99 -8.33 7.50
C VAL A 147 -11.26 -9.65 6.82
N SER A 148 -12.18 -9.62 5.85
CA SER A 148 -12.66 -10.82 5.17
C SER A 148 -12.38 -10.71 3.68
N ASP A 149 -11.82 -11.77 3.09
CA ASP A 149 -11.75 -11.94 1.63
C ASP A 149 -13.05 -12.60 1.17
N PRO A 150 -13.96 -11.87 0.48
CA PRO A 150 -15.24 -12.42 0.07
C PRO A 150 -15.12 -13.54 -0.98
N ALA A 151 -13.99 -13.63 -1.70
CA ALA A 151 -13.78 -14.65 -2.72
C ALA A 151 -13.43 -16.01 -2.10
N SER A 152 -12.63 -16.02 -1.02
CA SER A 152 -12.21 -17.25 -0.34
C SER A 152 -13.01 -17.57 0.92
N GLY A 153 -13.75 -16.61 1.47
CA GLY A 153 -14.44 -16.73 2.75
C GLY A 153 -13.50 -16.70 3.97
N ARG A 154 -12.19 -16.53 3.76
CA ARG A 154 -11.21 -16.39 4.84
C ARG A 154 -11.41 -15.06 5.54
N SER A 155 -11.20 -15.04 6.85
CA SER A 155 -11.15 -13.81 7.62
C SER A 155 -10.05 -13.83 8.67
N VAL A 156 -9.60 -12.65 9.05
CA VAL A 156 -8.64 -12.41 10.12
C VAL A 156 -9.12 -11.26 10.99
N VAL A 157 -8.75 -11.25 12.26
CA VAL A 157 -8.90 -10.09 13.14
C VAL A 157 -7.56 -9.38 13.32
N VAL A 158 -7.56 -8.07 13.09
CA VAL A 158 -6.38 -7.21 13.20
C VAL A 158 -6.62 -6.05 14.18
N ARG A 159 -5.54 -5.59 14.81
CA ARG A 159 -5.49 -4.33 15.55
C ARG A 159 -5.11 -3.20 14.59
N ILE A 160 -5.89 -2.13 14.55
CA ILE A 160 -5.55 -0.89 13.84
C ILE A 160 -4.58 -0.11 14.72
N ASN A 161 -3.33 0.01 14.28
CA ASN A 161 -2.29 0.75 15.02
C ASN A 161 -1.52 1.76 14.15
N ASP A 162 -1.89 1.90 12.88
CA ASP A 162 -1.22 2.83 11.97
C ASP A 162 -2.20 3.57 11.04
N ARG A 163 -1.70 4.63 10.39
CA ARG A 163 -2.43 5.46 9.42
C ARG A 163 -1.97 5.14 7.99
N GLY A 164 -2.88 5.37 7.06
CA GLY A 164 -2.75 4.95 5.66
C GLY A 164 -3.66 3.76 5.38
N PRO A 165 -3.67 3.21 4.16
CA PRO A 165 -2.90 3.63 2.98
C PRO A 165 -3.16 5.07 2.56
N PHE A 166 -2.14 5.69 1.95
CA PHE A 166 -2.25 7.03 1.33
C PHE A 166 -2.34 6.96 -0.21
N HIS A 167 -2.65 5.78 -0.73
CA HIS A 167 -2.98 5.59 -2.13
C HIS A 167 -4.49 5.74 -2.29
N ALA A 168 -4.91 6.37 -3.39
CA ALA A 168 -6.30 6.75 -3.56
C ALA A 168 -7.28 5.57 -3.64
N ASP A 169 -6.81 4.39 -4.03
CA ASP A 169 -7.59 3.19 -4.35
C ASP A 169 -7.56 2.09 -3.27
N ARG A 170 -6.83 2.30 -2.17
CA ARG A 170 -6.67 1.30 -1.11
C ARG A 170 -7.44 1.70 0.15
N LEU A 171 -8.10 0.71 0.75
CA LEU A 171 -8.90 0.85 1.97
C LEU A 171 -8.07 0.60 3.22
N ILE A 172 -7.25 -0.45 3.19
CA ILE A 172 -6.52 -0.95 4.35
C ILE A 172 -5.21 -1.60 3.90
N ASP A 173 -4.17 -1.45 4.70
CA ASP A 173 -2.90 -2.16 4.50
C ASP A 173 -2.65 -3.04 5.71
N LEU A 174 -2.58 -4.36 5.49
CA LEU A 174 -2.36 -5.34 6.54
C LEU A 174 -0.87 -5.56 6.81
N SER A 175 -0.55 -6.19 7.93
CA SER A 175 0.75 -6.84 8.10
C SER A 175 0.93 -8.00 7.12
N TRP A 176 2.17 -8.42 6.89
CA TRP A 176 2.45 -9.59 6.07
C TRP A 176 1.76 -10.84 6.62
N ALA A 177 1.81 -11.08 7.94
CA ALA A 177 1.16 -12.23 8.57
C ALA A 177 -0.36 -12.23 8.36
N ALA A 178 -1.02 -11.07 8.50
CA ALA A 178 -2.45 -10.95 8.26
C ALA A 178 -2.81 -11.18 6.77
N ALA A 179 -2.02 -10.67 5.83
CA ALA A 179 -2.22 -10.91 4.40
C ALA A 179 -1.94 -12.37 4.00
N TYR A 180 -0.97 -13.02 4.64
CA TYR A 180 -0.67 -14.44 4.47
C TYR A 180 -1.84 -15.31 4.97
N ARG A 181 -2.28 -15.07 6.21
CA ARG A 181 -3.44 -15.71 6.85
C ARG A 181 -4.75 -15.47 6.08
N LEU A 182 -4.88 -14.35 5.37
CA LEU A 182 -6.03 -14.08 4.49
C LEU A 182 -5.86 -14.68 3.07
N GLY A 183 -4.66 -15.09 2.69
CA GLY A 183 -4.40 -15.83 1.46
C GLY A 183 -4.16 -14.95 0.22
N TYR A 184 -3.72 -13.70 0.39
CA TYR A 184 -3.41 -12.80 -0.72
C TYR A 184 -1.99 -12.22 -0.73
N ALA A 185 -1.14 -12.56 0.27
CA ALA A 185 0.23 -12.03 0.35
C ALA A 185 0.99 -12.12 -0.98
N ALA A 186 0.98 -13.29 -1.64
CA ALA A 186 1.64 -13.51 -2.94
C ALA A 186 1.05 -12.70 -4.11
N ARG A 187 -0.21 -12.27 -4.03
CA ARG A 187 -0.86 -11.41 -5.04
C ARG A 187 -0.63 -9.92 -4.78
N GLY A 188 -0.10 -9.55 -3.62
CA GLY A 188 0.10 -8.15 -3.19
C GLY A 188 -1.16 -7.46 -2.69
N SER A 189 -2.30 -7.66 -3.35
CA SER A 189 -3.58 -7.03 -3.01
C SER A 189 -4.79 -7.93 -3.22
N ALA A 190 -5.89 -7.66 -2.52
CA ALA A 190 -7.17 -8.35 -2.71
C ALA A 190 -8.35 -7.44 -2.33
N PRO A 191 -9.53 -7.60 -2.98
CA PRO A 191 -10.77 -7.03 -2.45
C PRO A 191 -11.08 -7.61 -1.07
N VAL A 192 -11.46 -6.78 -0.12
CA VAL A 192 -11.82 -7.21 1.24
C VAL A 192 -13.03 -6.45 1.74
N VAL A 193 -13.68 -7.01 2.76
CA VAL A 193 -14.64 -6.31 3.62
C VAL A 193 -13.99 -6.08 4.98
N VAL A 194 -13.98 -4.83 5.45
CA VAL A 194 -13.47 -4.43 6.75
C VAL A 194 -14.65 -4.11 7.66
N GLU A 195 -14.76 -4.80 8.79
CA GLU A 195 -15.82 -4.64 9.78
C GLU A 195 -15.21 -4.35 11.15
N SER A 196 -15.62 -3.26 11.82
CA SER A 196 -15.13 -2.98 13.16
C SER A 196 -15.63 -4.02 14.18
N ILE A 197 -14.76 -4.40 15.10
CA ILE A 197 -15.11 -5.20 16.27
C ILE A 197 -15.12 -4.26 17.47
N LEU A 198 -16.26 -4.22 18.15
CA LEU A 198 -16.42 -3.46 19.39
C LEU A 198 -16.17 -4.41 20.56
N PRO A 199 -15.09 -4.21 21.34
CA PRO A 199 -14.86 -5.00 22.55
C PRO A 199 -16.01 -4.82 23.55
N GLU A 200 -16.28 -5.85 24.34
CA GLU A 200 -17.23 -5.74 25.45
C GLU A 200 -16.78 -4.61 26.41
N GLY A 201 -17.72 -3.74 26.83
CA GLY A 201 -17.43 -2.56 27.64
C GLY A 201 -16.92 -1.33 26.86
N ALA A 202 -16.69 -1.43 25.55
CA ALA A 202 -16.22 -0.30 24.73
C ALA A 202 -17.26 0.83 24.54
N ALA A 203 -18.52 0.60 24.88
CA ALA A 203 -19.64 1.55 24.73
C ALA A 203 -19.45 2.88 25.50
N ALA A 204 -18.37 3.05 26.27
CA ALA A 204 -18.11 4.25 27.07
C ALA A 204 -16.78 4.97 26.77
N VAL A 205 -15.91 4.46 25.89
CA VAL A 205 -14.61 5.12 25.63
C VAL A 205 -14.77 6.22 24.57
N ARG A 206 -15.36 7.34 25.01
CA ARG A 206 -15.33 8.59 24.26
C ARG A 206 -14.07 9.34 24.66
N THR A 207 -13.13 9.57 23.73
CA THR A 207 -12.29 10.77 23.88
C THR A 207 -13.24 11.95 23.80
N ALA A 208 -13.24 12.81 24.84
CA ALA A 208 -14.16 13.94 24.92
C ALA A 208 -14.18 14.69 23.58
N PRO A 209 -15.36 15.08 23.06
CA PRO A 209 -15.42 15.98 21.94
C PRO A 209 -14.65 17.24 22.35
N GLY A 210 -13.61 17.60 21.60
CA GLY A 210 -13.16 18.98 21.62
C GLY A 210 -14.36 19.80 21.18
N ALA A 211 -14.97 20.51 22.11
CA ALA A 211 -16.12 21.36 21.84
C ALA A 211 -15.69 22.47 20.87
N GLY A 212 -16.42 22.61 19.76
CA GLY A 212 -16.51 23.84 18.99
C GLY A 212 -15.33 24.18 18.06
N ALA A 213 -15.13 23.41 17.00
CA ALA A 213 -14.58 23.85 15.71
C ALA A 213 -14.58 22.65 14.77
N ASP A 214 -14.71 22.87 13.46
CA ASP A 214 -14.35 21.85 12.49
C ASP A 214 -12.83 21.59 12.62
N PRO A 215 -12.40 20.42 13.14
CA PRO A 215 -10.99 20.17 13.44
C PRO A 215 -10.10 20.20 12.20
N ILE A 216 -10.67 19.94 11.00
CA ILE A 216 -9.91 20.08 9.77
C ILE A 216 -9.76 21.55 9.36
N ALA A 217 -10.82 22.35 9.47
CA ALA A 217 -10.75 23.79 9.20
C ALA A 217 -9.72 24.50 10.11
N GLU A 218 -9.64 24.09 11.39
CA GLU A 218 -8.64 24.61 12.32
C GLU A 218 -7.21 24.24 11.87
N LEU A 219 -6.98 22.99 11.45
CA LEU A 219 -5.70 22.57 10.90
C LEU A 219 -5.34 23.37 9.65
N LEU A 220 -6.28 23.55 8.71
CA LEU A 220 -6.08 24.31 7.49
C LEU A 220 -5.75 25.78 7.78
N GLY A 221 -6.49 26.43 8.69
CA GLY A 221 -6.22 27.82 9.09
C GLY A 221 -4.82 27.99 9.69
N ARG A 222 -4.36 27.04 10.52
CA ARG A 222 -2.98 27.04 11.05
C ARG A 222 -1.94 26.74 9.96
N LEU A 223 -2.27 25.96 8.94
CA LEU A 223 -1.40 25.73 7.79
C LEU A 223 -1.21 26.99 6.95
N GLU A 224 -2.28 27.75 6.74
CA GLU A 224 -2.26 29.03 6.05
C GLU A 224 -1.49 30.08 6.86
N ALA A 225 -1.77 30.23 8.17
CA ALA A 225 -1.08 31.21 9.01
C ALA A 225 0.46 31.03 9.06
N ASP A 226 0.93 29.78 9.13
CA ASP A 226 2.36 29.46 9.11
C ASP A 226 3.01 29.64 7.73
N ALA A 227 2.24 29.51 6.65
CA ALA A 227 2.73 29.81 5.30
C ALA A 227 3.05 31.30 5.14
N HIS A 228 2.29 32.17 5.81
CA HIS A 228 2.43 33.62 5.73
C HIS A 228 3.44 34.22 6.73
N THR A 229 3.82 33.50 7.78
CA THR A 229 4.67 34.03 8.87
C THR A 229 6.16 33.72 8.75
N VAL A 230 6.57 32.90 7.77
CA VAL A 230 8.01 32.68 7.50
C VAL A 230 8.49 33.78 6.55
N PRO A 231 9.32 34.74 7.00
CA PRO A 231 9.88 35.74 6.11
C PRO A 231 10.68 35.02 5.04
N ALA A 232 10.43 35.31 3.76
CA ALA A 232 11.32 34.92 2.67
C ALA A 232 12.72 35.46 3.01
N GLN A 233 13.59 34.61 3.55
CA GLN A 233 14.96 35.01 3.83
C GLN A 233 15.60 35.36 2.49
N ALA A 234 16.17 36.56 2.39
CA ALA A 234 16.82 37.06 1.18
C ALA A 234 17.88 36.07 0.69
N GLY A 235 17.49 35.25 -0.29
CA GLY A 235 18.24 34.15 -0.87
C GLY A 235 17.36 33.48 -1.92
N ALA A 236 17.97 32.91 -2.98
CA ALA A 236 17.26 32.41 -4.15
C ALA A 236 16.03 31.56 -3.79
N GLU A 237 14.88 31.89 -4.39
CA GLU A 237 13.58 31.21 -4.23
C GLU A 237 13.76 29.69 -4.27
N ARG A 238 13.53 29.01 -3.14
CA ARG A 238 13.70 27.56 -3.01
C ARG A 238 12.34 26.88 -3.16
N ILE A 239 12.31 25.83 -3.97
CA ILE A 239 11.08 25.08 -4.22
C ILE A 239 11.06 23.84 -3.32
N PHE A 240 9.96 23.63 -2.61
CA PHE A 240 9.70 22.45 -1.81
C PHE A 240 8.43 21.76 -2.29
N LEU A 241 8.33 20.45 -2.11
CA LEU A 241 7.09 19.70 -2.26
C LEU A 241 6.56 19.39 -0.86
N GLN A 242 5.38 19.90 -0.52
CA GLN A 242 4.70 19.55 0.73
C GLN A 242 4.00 18.21 0.57
N LEU A 243 4.42 17.24 1.39
CA LEU A 243 3.93 15.87 1.34
C LEU A 243 2.83 15.63 2.37
N GLY A 244 2.90 16.29 3.53
CA GLY A 244 1.87 16.16 4.55
C GLY A 244 2.00 17.17 5.69
N ALA A 245 0.93 17.25 6.47
CA ALA A 245 0.79 18.10 7.64
C ALA A 245 0.04 17.35 8.74
N PHE A 246 0.61 17.32 9.93
CA PHE A 246 0.11 16.50 11.03
C PHE A 246 0.09 17.29 12.33
N VAL A 247 -0.97 17.13 13.13
CA VAL A 247 -0.97 17.58 14.52
C VAL A 247 -0.18 16.61 15.41
N SER A 248 -0.16 15.33 15.07
CA SER A 248 0.56 14.27 15.79
C SER A 248 1.98 14.11 15.26
N ARG A 249 2.97 14.14 16.15
CA ARG A 249 4.37 13.82 15.80
C ARG A 249 4.50 12.38 15.30
N ASP A 250 3.85 11.42 15.95
CA ASP A 250 3.97 10.00 15.60
C ASP A 250 3.40 9.73 14.20
N ASN A 251 2.30 10.39 13.83
CA ASN A 251 1.75 10.28 12.47
C ASN A 251 2.74 10.87 11.44
N ALA A 252 3.37 12.00 11.77
CA ALA A 252 4.36 12.63 10.91
C ALA A 252 5.62 11.76 10.73
N GLU A 253 6.12 11.15 11.81
CA GLU A 253 7.30 10.27 11.75
C GLU A 253 7.01 8.96 11.03
N SER A 254 5.86 8.32 11.29
CA SER A 254 5.41 7.13 10.53
C SER A 254 5.31 7.44 9.03
N PHE A 255 4.71 8.58 8.67
CA PHE A 255 4.63 8.99 7.27
C PHE A 255 6.00 9.31 6.67
N ARG A 256 6.89 10.00 7.41
CA ARG A 256 8.26 10.28 6.97
C ARG A 256 9.05 9.01 6.70
N ALA A 257 9.01 8.04 7.61
CA ALA A 257 9.65 6.74 7.44
C ALA A 257 9.13 6.03 6.18
N ARG A 258 7.81 6.12 5.93
CA ARG A 258 7.21 5.55 4.72
C ARG A 258 7.67 6.21 3.44
N ILE A 259 7.78 7.53 3.41
CA ILE A 259 8.30 8.24 2.24
C ILE A 259 9.78 7.92 2.02
N ALA A 260 10.59 7.90 3.07
CA ALA A 260 12.02 7.60 2.97
C ALA A 260 12.27 6.21 2.38
N LEU A 261 11.46 5.22 2.76
CA LEU A 261 11.56 3.84 2.27
C LEU A 261 10.99 3.65 0.85
N ALA A 262 9.99 4.45 0.46
CA ALA A 262 9.42 4.40 -0.88
C ALA A 262 10.26 5.15 -1.91
N LEU A 263 10.97 6.19 -1.48
CA LEU A 263 11.77 7.07 -2.33
C LEU A 263 13.22 7.17 -1.79
N PRO A 264 14.00 6.08 -1.83
CA PRO A 264 15.33 6.05 -1.21
C PRO A 264 16.27 7.14 -1.75
N GLY A 265 16.17 7.47 -3.04
CA GLY A 265 16.96 8.54 -3.68
C GLY A 265 16.59 9.97 -3.25
N GLU A 266 15.46 10.17 -2.58
CA GLU A 266 14.98 11.46 -2.10
C GLU A 266 15.08 11.61 -0.57
N SER A 267 15.40 10.51 0.13
CA SER A 267 15.36 10.44 1.61
C SER A 267 16.19 11.53 2.30
N GLY A 268 17.36 11.88 1.75
CA GLY A 268 18.23 12.94 2.28
C GLY A 268 17.70 14.36 2.13
N ARG A 269 16.58 14.57 1.41
CA ARG A 269 15.90 15.86 1.21
C ARG A 269 14.58 15.94 1.97
N LEU A 270 14.27 14.95 2.81
CA LEU A 270 13.06 14.97 3.64
C LEU A 270 13.27 15.85 4.86
N GLU A 271 12.48 16.92 4.95
CA GLU A 271 12.47 17.84 6.08
C GLU A 271 11.16 17.72 6.83
N LEU A 272 11.25 17.49 8.15
CA LEU A 272 10.11 17.56 9.05
C LEU A 272 10.21 18.82 9.91
N ASN A 273 9.49 19.87 9.52
CA ASN A 273 9.48 21.14 10.24
C ASN A 273 8.33 21.15 11.27
N ALA A 274 8.63 21.51 12.50
CA ALA A 274 7.63 21.73 13.54
C ALA A 274 7.40 23.23 13.76
N GLY A 275 6.15 23.67 13.79
CA GLY A 275 5.76 25.07 14.05
C GLY A 275 4.25 25.21 14.28
N GLU A 276 3.85 26.08 15.21
CA GLU A 276 2.43 26.33 15.55
C GLU A 276 1.63 25.04 15.90
N GLY A 277 2.30 24.08 16.54
CA GLY A 277 1.69 22.79 16.90
C GLY A 277 1.41 21.86 15.71
N ILE A 278 2.03 22.11 14.55
CA ILE A 278 1.92 21.29 13.34
C ILE A 278 3.31 20.79 12.93
N PHE A 279 3.36 19.54 12.48
CA PHE A 279 4.49 18.89 11.84
C PHE A 279 4.26 18.84 10.33
N ARG A 280 5.06 19.56 9.54
CA ARG A 280 4.99 19.58 8.07
C ARG A 280 6.11 18.73 7.51
N LEU A 281 5.76 17.73 6.72
CA LEU A 281 6.72 16.95 5.96
C LEU A 281 6.86 17.55 4.56
N ARG A 282 8.09 17.93 4.22
CA ARG A 282 8.45 18.51 2.93
C ARG A 282 9.61 17.75 2.30
N LEU A 283 9.69 17.86 0.99
CA LEU A 283 10.79 17.32 0.21
C LEU A 283 11.44 18.46 -0.58
N GLY A 284 12.74 18.65 -0.40
CA GLY A 284 13.51 19.73 -1.02
C GLY A 284 14.70 20.16 -0.15
N PRO A 285 15.29 21.34 -0.42
CA PRO A 285 14.93 22.24 -1.52
C PRO A 285 15.32 21.68 -2.90
N TYR A 286 14.58 22.10 -3.93
CA TYR A 286 14.90 21.89 -5.35
C TYR A 286 15.46 23.17 -5.96
N ALA A 287 16.38 23.01 -6.92
CA ALA A 287 17.02 24.13 -7.60
C ALA A 287 16.07 24.87 -8.53
N ASP A 288 15.15 24.15 -9.18
CA ASP A 288 14.22 24.70 -10.15
C ASP A 288 12.90 23.90 -10.22
N ALA A 289 11.92 24.47 -10.95
CA ALA A 289 10.60 23.87 -11.10
C ALA A 289 10.62 22.54 -11.88
N GLY A 290 11.63 22.32 -12.74
CA GLY A 290 11.81 21.08 -13.47
C GLY A 290 12.29 19.94 -12.58
N GLU A 291 13.25 20.19 -11.68
CA GLU A 291 13.71 19.22 -10.68
C GLU A 291 12.57 18.85 -9.73
N ALA A 292 11.85 19.85 -9.21
CA ALA A 292 10.67 19.64 -8.38
C ALA A 292 9.57 18.85 -9.13
N GLY A 293 9.34 19.16 -10.41
CA GLY A 293 8.38 18.44 -11.26
C GLY A 293 8.73 16.97 -11.45
N ARG A 294 10.01 16.63 -11.67
CA ARG A 294 10.48 15.24 -11.76
C ARG A 294 10.30 14.48 -10.45
N ALA A 295 10.57 15.13 -9.32
CA ALA A 295 10.36 14.51 -8.01
C ALA A 295 8.86 14.30 -7.71
N ALA A 296 8.01 15.27 -8.05
CA ALA A 296 6.56 15.15 -7.94
C ALA A 296 6.02 14.00 -8.81
N GLN A 297 6.59 13.79 -10.00
CA GLN A 297 6.25 12.67 -10.87
C GLN A 297 6.64 11.31 -10.25
N ARG A 298 7.84 11.19 -9.64
CA ARG A 298 8.23 9.99 -8.89
C ARG A 298 7.27 9.68 -7.73
N ILE A 299 6.85 10.71 -6.98
CA ILE A 299 5.85 10.56 -5.91
C ILE A 299 4.51 10.09 -6.49
N ALA A 300 4.07 10.65 -7.62
CA ALA A 300 2.85 10.24 -8.28
C ALA A 300 2.88 8.79 -8.77
N GLU A 301 4.01 8.32 -9.27
CA GLU A 301 4.22 6.93 -9.66
C GLU A 301 4.24 5.98 -8.44
N ALA A 302 4.88 6.41 -7.35
CA ALA A 302 5.01 5.61 -6.13
C ALA A 302 3.71 5.52 -5.31
N PHE A 303 2.89 6.58 -5.29
CA PHE A 303 1.73 6.72 -4.41
C PHE A 303 0.38 6.89 -5.14
N GLY A 304 0.40 7.09 -6.46
CA GLY A 304 -0.81 7.40 -7.23
C GLY A 304 -1.37 8.81 -7.01
N VAL A 305 -0.60 9.70 -6.35
CA VAL A 305 -1.04 11.05 -5.95
C VAL A 305 0.07 12.07 -6.15
N ARG A 306 -0.30 13.29 -6.58
CA ARG A 306 0.65 14.38 -6.81
C ARG A 306 0.81 15.25 -5.56
N PRO A 307 2.03 15.54 -5.10
CA PRO A 307 2.26 16.43 -3.96
C PRO A 307 2.04 17.90 -4.34
N LEU A 308 1.85 18.75 -3.34
CA LEU A 308 1.67 20.20 -3.53
C LEU A 308 3.03 20.89 -3.58
N ALA A 309 3.28 21.74 -4.58
CA ALA A 309 4.49 22.56 -4.65
C ALA A 309 4.33 23.84 -3.83
N VAL A 310 5.35 24.19 -3.05
CA VAL A 310 5.40 25.38 -2.19
C VAL A 310 6.71 26.11 -2.46
N ARG A 311 6.66 27.43 -2.61
CA ARG A 311 7.85 28.28 -2.84
C ARG A 311 8.14 29.09 -1.58
N ARG A 312 9.42 29.23 -1.23
CA ARG A 312 9.89 30.03 -0.08
C ARG A 312 11.18 30.76 -0.38
#